data_AF-A0A1G1Z496-F1
#
_entry.id   AF-A0A1G1Z496-F1
#
_cell.length_a   1.000
_cell.length_b   1.000
_cell.length_c   1.000
_cell.angle_alpha   90.00
_cell.angle_beta   90.00
_cell.angle_gamma   90.00
#
_symmetry.space_group_name_H-M   'P 1'
#
loop_
_entity.id
_entity.type
_entity.pdbx_description
1 polymer ?
#
loop_
_entity_poly.entity_id
_entity_poly.type
_entity_poly.pdbx_seq_one_letter_code
_entity_poly.pdbx_strand_id
1 'polypeptide(L)' 'MGKRKIEQFLEFLIIGLGVNTVENLLVVQYTTKVEITWEIFSTSLWFAIPFAVISEIIVDHPEFWKIFSRKKKES' A
#
# COMPACT_ATOMS: atom_id res chain seq x y z
N MET A 1 9.59 -12.03 15.53
CA MET A 1 8.17 -11.64 15.47
C MET A 1 7.32 -12.87 15.79
N GLY A 2 6.27 -12.72 16.60
CA GLY A 2 5.33 -13.83 16.83
C GLY A 2 4.56 -14.16 15.54
N LYS A 3 4.14 -15.41 15.35
CA LYS A 3 3.46 -15.89 14.12
C LYS A 3 2.32 -14.95 13.67
N ARG A 4 1.52 -14.46 14.62
CA ARG A 4 0.40 -13.54 14.40
C ARG A 4 0.80 -12.19 13.79
N LYS A 5 1.99 -11.66 14.10
CA LYS A 5 2.47 -10.39 13.54
C LYS A 5 2.93 -10.53 12.08
N ILE A 6 3.46 -11.70 11.72
CA ILE A 6 3.89 -11.97 10.34
C ILE A 6 2.68 -12.14 9.43
N GLU A 7 1.64 -12.83 9.91
CA GLU A 7 0.37 -12.98 9.18
C GLU A 7 -0.27 -11.62 8.88
N GLN A 8 -0.35 -10.73 9.87
CA GLN A 8 -0.86 -9.37 9.69
C GLN A 8 -0.02 -8.56 8.70
N PHE A 9 1.30 -8.60 8.84
CA PHE A 9 2.22 -7.93 7.92
C PHE A 9 2.01 -8.40 6.48
N LEU A 10 1.88 -9.71 6.26
CA LEU A 10 1.66 -10.28 4.92
C LEU A 10 0.30 -9.89 4.35
N GLU A 11 -0.75 -9.88 5.17
CA GLU A 11 -2.09 -9.46 4.74
C GLU A 11 -2.10 -8.02 4.25
N PHE A 12 -1.55 -7.10 5.05
CA PHE A 12 -1.45 -5.68 4.65
C PHE A 12 -0.48 -5.45 3.50
N LEU A 13 0.61 -6.23 3.41
CA LEU A 13 1.52 -6.15 2.26
C LEU A 13 0.82 -6.54 0.95
N ILE A 14 0.02 -7.62 0.96
CA ILE A 14 -0.72 -8.07 -0.23
C ILE A 14 -1.79 -7.03 -0.61
N ILE A 15 -2.54 -6.52 0.37
CA ILE A 15 -3.55 -5.47 0.13
C ILE A 15 -2.87 -4.21 -0.40
N GLY A 16 -1.79 -3.76 0.24
CA GLY A 16 -1.03 -2.58 -0.15
C GLY A 16 -0.47 -2.72 -1.56
N LEU A 17 0.09 -3.88 -1.91
CA LEU A 17 0.59 -4.15 -3.25
C LEU A 17 -0.54 -4.10 -4.30
N GLY A 18 -1.68 -4.72 -4.00
CA GLY A 18 -2.85 -4.73 -4.88
C GLY A 18 -3.41 -3.32 -5.11
N VAL A 19 -3.64 -2.56 -4.03
CA VAL A 19 -4.17 -1.20 -4.10
C VAL A 19 -3.22 -0.28 -4.87
N ASN A 20 -1.92 -0.30 -4.55
CA ASN A 20 -0.93 0.52 -5.27
C ASN A 20 -0.88 0.17 -6.76
N THR A 21 -0.90 -1.13 -7.10
CA THR A 21 -0.87 -1.56 -8.50
C THR A 21 -2.10 -1.09 -9.25
N VAL A 22 -3.30 -1.24 -8.66
CA VAL A 22 -4.55 -0.77 -9.26
C VAL A 22 -4.54 0.75 -9.44
N GLU A 23 -4.13 1.51 -8.42
CA GLU A 23 -4.03 2.97 -8.50
C GLU A 23 -3.11 3.42 -9.64
N ASN A 24 -1.90 2.84 -9.73
CA ASN A 24 -0.96 3.13 -10.80
C ASN A 24 -1.55 2.83 -12.19
N LEU A 25 -2.25 1.70 -12.34
CA LEU A 25 -2.90 1.33 -13.60
C LEU A 25 -4.03 2.29 -13.98
N LEU A 26 -4.85 2.71 -13.01
CA LEU A 26 -5.89 3.71 -13.23
C LEU A 26 -5.27 5.04 -13.66
N VAL A 27 -4.20 5.49 -12.99
CA VAL A 27 -3.49 6.71 -13.35
C VAL A 27 -2.97 6.64 -14.79
N VAL A 28 -2.32 5.54 -15.17
CA VAL A 28 -1.83 5.36 -16.54
C VAL A 28 -3.00 5.39 -17.54
N GLN A 29 -4.04 4.61 -17.31
CA GLN A 29 -5.19 4.51 -18.23
C GLN A 29 -5.90 5.86 -18.40
N TYR A 30 -6.18 6.58 -17.32
CA TYR A 30 -6.92 7.85 -17.38
C TYR A 30 -6.07 9.04 -17.82
N THR A 31 -4.76 9.04 -17.56
CA THR A 31 -3.88 10.16 -17.90
C THR A 31 -3.35 10.04 -19.32
N THR A 32 -2.92 8.84 -19.72
CA THR A 32 -2.23 8.62 -21.00
C THR A 32 -3.17 8.16 -22.10
N LYS A 33 -4.36 7.65 -21.74
CA LYS A 33 -5.35 7.06 -22.67
C LYS A 33 -4.80 5.91 -23.52
N VAL A 34 -3.71 5.26 -23.09
CA VAL A 34 -3.17 4.07 -23.74
C VAL A 34 -3.77 2.81 -23.12
N GLU A 35 -3.80 1.74 -23.90
CA GLU A 35 -4.23 0.43 -23.40
C GLU A 35 -3.21 -0.13 -22.40
N ILE A 36 -3.70 -0.80 -21.35
CA ILE A 36 -2.84 -1.45 -20.37
C ILE A 36 -2.23 -2.70 -21.00
N THR A 37 -0.93 -2.65 -21.28
CA THR A 37 -0.14 -3.79 -21.73
C THR A 37 0.43 -4.56 -20.54
N TRP A 38 0.90 -5.79 -20.80
CA TRP A 38 1.59 -6.59 -19.78
C TRP A 38 2.87 -5.92 -19.25
N GLU A 39 3.55 -5.13 -20.08
CA GLU A 39 4.72 -4.34 -19.68
C GLU A 39 4.34 -3.26 -18.66
N ILE A 40 3.25 -2.53 -18.89
CA ILE A 40 2.72 -1.52 -17.96
C ILE A 40 2.31 -2.18 -16.65
N PHE A 41 1.58 -3.31 -16.72
CA PHE A 41 1.16 -4.06 -15.54
C PHE A 41 2.34 -4.53 -14.69
N SER A 42 3.29 -5.23 -15.31
CA SER A 42 4.44 -5.78 -14.60
C SER A 42 5.34 -4.68 -14.03
N THR A 43 5.54 -3.57 -14.78
CA THR A 43 6.27 -2.39 -14.28
C THR A 43 5.58 -1.79 -13.06
N SER A 44 4.26 -1.56 -13.16
CA SER A 44 3.46 -1.03 -12.05
C SER A 44 3.58 -1.90 -10.79
N LEU A 45 3.46 -3.22 -10.95
CA LEU A 45 3.58 -4.19 -9.86
C LEU A 45 4.97 -4.15 -9.22
N TRP A 46 6.05 -4.12 -10.03
CA TRP A 46 7.42 -4.03 -9.51
C TRP A 46 7.67 -2.76 -8.71
N PHE A 47 7.18 -1.62 -9.18
CA PHE A 47 7.30 -0.35 -8.47
C PHE A 47 6.41 -0.29 -7.23
N ALA A 48 5.27 -0.98 -7.19
CA ALA A 48 4.39 -1.02 -6.04
C ALA A 48 4.99 -1.77 -4.84
N ILE A 49 5.92 -2.73 -5.06
CA ILE A 49 6.55 -3.53 -3.99
C ILE A 49 7.24 -2.66 -2.91
N PRO A 50 8.21 -1.77 -3.22
CA PRO A 50 8.86 -0.97 -2.21
C PRO A 50 7.88 -0.07 -1.44
N PHE A 51 6.87 0.49 -2.11
CA PHE A 51 5.86 1.32 -1.45
C PHE A 51 4.94 0.50 -0.53
N ALA A 52 4.54 -0.70 -0.95
CA ALA A 52 3.75 -1.59 -0.11
C ALA A 52 4.53 -1.96 1.16
N VAL A 53 5.81 -2.31 1.05
CA VAL A 53 6.68 -2.60 2.21
C VAL A 53 6.85 -1.39 3.12
N ILE A 54 7.15 -0.21 2.55
CA ILE A 54 7.32 1.02 3.33
C ILE A 54 6.02 1.39 4.05
N SER A 55 4.88 1.31 3.35
CA SER A 55 3.58 1.65 3.93
C SER A 55 3.25 0.75 5.11
N GLU A 56 3.57 -0.54 5.04
CA GLU A 56 3.33 -1.46 6.14
C GLU A 56 4.25 -1.19 7.32
N ILE A 57 5.54 -0.90 7.09
CA ILE A 57 6.47 -0.53 8.18
C ILE A 57 5.98 0.75 8.89
N ILE A 58 5.46 1.72 8.14
CA ILE A 58 4.92 2.96 8.69
C ILE A 58 3.65 2.69 9.48
N VAL A 59 2.73 1.88 8.95
CA VAL A 59 1.44 1.58 9.57
C VAL A 59 1.57 0.68 10.80
N ASP A 60 2.51 -0.28 10.82
CA ASP A 60 2.79 -1.12 12.01
C ASP A 60 3.55 -0.34 13.10
N HIS A 61 4.04 0.88 12.82
CA HIS A 61 4.71 1.69 13.82
C HIS A 61 3.73 2.19 14.91
N PRO A 62 3.97 1.92 16.19
CA PRO A 62 3.02 2.23 17.27
C PRO A 62 2.72 3.73 17.42
N GLU A 63 3.67 4.61 17.04
CA GLU A 63 3.45 6.05 17.07
C GLU A 63 2.55 6.54 15.92
N PHE A 64 2.46 5.82 14.80
CA PHE A 64 1.66 6.23 13.65
C PHE A 64 0.19 6.38 14.03
N TRP A 65 -0.36 5.40 14.73
CA TRP A 65 -1.74 5.42 15.20
C TRP A 65 -2.00 6.42 16.33
N LYS A 66 -0.96 6.84 17.08
CA LYS A 66 -1.12 7.88 18.12
C LYS A 66 -1.49 9.24 17.53
N ILE A 67 -1.03 9.54 16.33
CA ILE A 67 -1.40 10.76 15.60
C ILE A 67 -2.91 10.81 15.37
N PHE A 68 -3.49 9.70 14.92
CA PHE A 68 -4.94 9.58 14.68
C PHE A 68 -5.75 9.48 15.98
N SER A 69 -5.18 8.91 17.04
CA SER A 69 -5.85 8.72 18.34
C SER A 69 -5.95 9.99 19.19
N ARG A 70 -5.08 11.00 18.96
CA ARG A 70 -5.03 12.23 19.79
C ARG A 70 -6.27 13.13 19.65
N LYS A 71 -7.06 12.99 18.57
CA LYS A 71 -8.25 13.83 18.34
C LYS A 71 -9.50 13.47 19.17
N LYS A 72 -9.52 12.34 19.90
CA LYS A 72 -10.75 11.88 20.59
C LYS A 72 -10.94 12.47 22.01
N LYS A 73 -10.07 13.37 22.48
CA LYS A 73 -10.11 13.88 23.88
C LYS A 73 -10.50 15.35 24.05
N GLU A 74 -10.88 16.04 22.97
CA GLU A 74 -11.24 17.48 22.98
C GLU A 74 -12.61 17.79 22.33
N SER A 75 -13.58 16.87 22.39
CA SER A 75 -14.99 17.16 22.05
C SER A 75 -15.94 16.62 23.10
#